data_AF-A0A7X0D1W8-F1
#
_entry.id   AF-A0A7X0D1W8-F1
#
_cell.length_a   1.000
_cell.length_b   1.000
_cell.length_c   1.000
_cell.angle_alpha   90.00
_cell.angle_beta   90.00
_cell.angle_gamma   90.00
#
_symmetry.space_group_name_H-M   'P 1'
#
loop_
_entity.id
_entity.type
_entity.pdbx_description
1 polymer ?
#
loop_
_entity_poly.entity_id
_entity_poly.type
_entity_poly.pdbx_seq_one_letter_code
_entity_poly.pdbx_strand_id
1 'polypeptide(L)' 'MMIIDDWIEDRLEERRFAALPAGEEHDFAILAGVLRAEADAAGYSVESLVEACDGDIVAYIMSRQLTSVAAEGAGAELTL' A
#
# COMPACT_ATOMS: atom_id res chain seq x y z
N MET A 1 -13.08 -14.92 5.90
CA MET A 1 -11.65 -14.81 5.56
C MET A 1 -11.57 -13.81 4.42
N MET A 2 -10.96 -12.66 4.67
CA MET A 2 -10.70 -11.66 3.63
C MET A 2 -9.63 -12.24 2.69
N ILE A 3 -9.75 -12.02 1.38
CA ILE A 3 -8.69 -12.39 0.44
C ILE A 3 -7.51 -11.44 0.64
N ILE A 4 -6.29 -11.91 0.34
CA ILE A 4 -5.08 -11.15 0.64
C ILE A 4 -5.03 -9.80 -0.10
N ASP A 5 -5.57 -9.70 -1.32
CA ASP A 5 -5.74 -8.43 -2.04
C ASP A 5 -6.51 -7.40 -1.21
N ASP A 6 -7.69 -7.78 -0.74
CA ASP A 6 -8.59 -6.90 0.02
C ASP A 6 -7.97 -6.53 1.38
N TRP A 7 -7.20 -7.45 1.99
CA TRP A 7 -6.43 -7.17 3.20
C TRP A 7 -5.29 -6.18 2.97
N ILE A 8 -4.54 -6.31 1.86
CA ILE A 8 -3.47 -5.37 1.49
C ILE A 8 -4.08 -3.99 1.25
N GLU A 9 -5.19 -3.92 0.50
CA GLU A 9 -5.88 -2.66 0.19
C GLU A 9 -6.31 -1.94 1.47
N ASP A 10 -7.03 -2.62 2.38
CA ASP A 10 -7.46 -2.07 3.67
C ASP A 10 -6.27 -1.53 4.48
N ARG A 11 -5.19 -2.32 4.55
CA ARG A 11 -3.95 -1.94 5.24
C ARG A 11 -3.25 -0.75 4.60
N LEU A 12 -3.29 -0.61 3.28
CA LEU A 12 -2.73 0.55 2.59
C LEU A 12 -3.63 1.77 2.74
N GLU A 13 -4.95 1.60 2.77
CA GLU A 13 -5.90 2.68 3.03
C GLU A 13 -5.77 3.22 4.46
N GLU A 14 -5.66 2.35 5.48
CA GLU A 14 -5.38 2.76 6.87
C GLU A 14 -4.09 3.59 6.95
N ARG A 15 -3.02 3.15 6.27
CA ARG A 15 -1.73 3.86 6.25
C ARG A 15 -1.75 5.12 5.38
N ARG A 16 -2.61 5.19 4.37
CA ARG A 16 -2.91 6.41 3.60
C ARG A 16 -3.52 7.46 4.52
N PHE A 17 -4.49 7.08 5.35
CA PHE A 17 -5.07 7.98 6.36
C PHE A 17 -4.07 8.39 7.44
N ALA A 18 -3.08 7.55 7.73
CA ALA A 18 -2.02 7.86 8.69
C ALA A 18 -0.97 8.87 8.18
N ALA A 19 -1.15 9.42 6.97
CA ALA A 19 -0.25 10.41 6.36
C ALA A 19 1.21 9.94 6.39
N LEU A 20 1.48 8.78 5.76
CA LEU A 20 2.85 8.42 5.44
C LEU A 20 3.46 9.59 4.64
N PRO A 21 4.58 10.19 5.08
CA PRO A 21 5.28 11.15 4.25
C PRO A 21 5.60 10.42 2.94
N ALA A 22 5.53 11.13 1.82
CA ALA A 22 6.08 10.67 0.55
C ALA A 22 7.60 10.51 0.75
N GLY A 23 7.97 9.41 1.39
CA GLY A 23 9.31 9.09 1.82
C GLY A 23 10.13 8.62 0.65
N GLU A 24 11.43 8.57 0.85
CA GLU A 24 12.34 8.03 -0.15
C GLU A 24 12.10 6.51 -0.30
N GLU A 25 12.60 5.89 -1.36
CA GLU A 25 12.50 4.44 -1.62
C GLU A 25 12.78 3.57 -0.37
N HIS A 26 13.65 4.06 0.52
CA HIS A 26 13.98 3.45 1.79
C HIS A 26 12.78 3.31 2.75
N ASP A 27 11.92 4.32 2.85
CA ASP A 27 10.73 4.28 3.71
C ASP A 27 9.74 3.21 3.21
N PHE A 28 9.61 3.07 1.89
CA PHE A 28 8.80 2.02 1.28
C PHE A 28 9.37 0.62 1.51
N ALA A 29 10.69 0.47 1.55
CA ALA A 29 11.34 -0.80 1.89
C ALA A 29 11.07 -1.22 3.35
N ILE A 30 11.11 -0.26 4.29
CA ILE A 30 10.73 -0.49 5.69
C ILE A 30 9.26 -0.90 5.78
N LEU A 31 8.37 -0.20 5.07
CA LEU A 31 6.94 -0.52 5.03
C LEU A 31 6.68 -1.90 4.46
N ALA A 32 7.36 -2.30 3.38
CA ALA A 32 7.22 -3.65 2.83
C ALA A 32 7.64 -4.73 3.84
N GLY A 33 8.68 -4.46 4.65
CA GLY A 33 9.08 -5.32 5.76
C GLY A 33 7.99 -5.44 6.83
N VAL A 34 7.38 -4.32 7.22
CA VAL A 34 6.26 -4.29 8.17
C VAL A 34 5.05 -5.05 7.62
N LEU A 35 4.72 -4.84 6.34
CA LEU A 35 3.60 -5.50 5.67
C LEU A 35 3.77 -7.03 5.66
N ARG A 36 5.00 -7.51 5.42
CA ARG A 36 5.34 -8.94 5.51
C ARG A 36 5.11 -9.52 6.91
N ALA A 37 5.55 -8.80 7.94
CA ALA A 37 5.36 -9.23 9.32
C ALA A 37 3.88 -9.26 9.72
N GLU A 38 3.09 -8.27 9.28
CA GLU A 38 1.66 -8.24 9.53
C GLU A 38 0.89 -9.30 8.76
N ALA A 39 1.31 -9.61 7.53
CA ALA A 39 0.72 -10.67 6.72
C ALA A 39 0.92 -12.03 7.41
N ASP A 40 2.13 -12.31 7.88
CA ASP A 40 2.44 -13.52 8.65
C ASP A 40 1.61 -13.61 9.94
N ALA A 41 1.51 -12.49 10.68
CA ALA A 41 0.69 -12.41 11.89
C ALA A 41 -0.82 -12.60 11.62
N ALA A 42 -1.30 -12.19 10.45
CA ALA A 42 -2.67 -12.41 10.00
C ALA A 42 -2.91 -13.83 9.42
N GLY A 43 -1.86 -14.64 9.30
CA GLY A 43 -1.93 -16.01 8.79
C GLY A 43 -1.79 -16.14 7.27
N TYR A 44 -1.30 -15.09 6.59
CA TYR A 44 -0.99 -15.10 5.16
C TYR A 44 0.48 -15.44 4.94
N SER A 45 0.75 -16.30 3.95
CA SER A 45 2.12 -16.59 3.53
C SER A 45 2.76 -15.41 2.82
N VAL A 46 4.07 -15.23 3.02
CA VAL A 46 4.86 -14.21 2.30
C VAL A 46 4.76 -14.39 0.78
N GLU A 47 4.71 -15.62 0.29
CA GLU A 47 4.53 -15.91 -1.15
C GLU A 47 3.21 -15.34 -1.67
N SER A 48 2.10 -15.58 -0.97
CA SER A 48 0.79 -15.03 -1.35
C SER A 48 0.79 -13.51 -1.33
N LEU A 49 1.50 -12.90 -0.37
CA LEU A 49 1.63 -11.44 -0.29
C LEU A 49 2.40 -10.88 -1.48
N VAL A 50 3.51 -11.54 -1.84
CA VAL A 50 4.31 -11.18 -3.00
C VAL A 50 3.51 -11.34 -4.28
N GLU A 51 2.77 -12.43 -4.45
CA GLU A 51 1.88 -12.63 -5.61
C GLU A 51 0.80 -11.55 -5.70
N ALA A 52 0.17 -11.21 -4.58
CA ALA A 52 -0.86 -10.16 -4.54
C ALA A 52 -0.29 -8.74 -4.79
N CYS A 53 0.99 -8.54 -4.52
CA CYS A 53 1.72 -7.32 -4.86
C CYS A 53 2.42 -7.38 -6.24
N ASP A 54 2.01 -8.26 -7.15
CA ASP A 54 2.59 -8.42 -8.49
C ASP A 54 4.09 -8.74 -8.51
N GLY A 55 4.60 -9.38 -7.45
CA GLY A 55 6.00 -9.77 -7.28
C GLY A 55 6.86 -8.74 -6.53
N ASP A 56 6.45 -7.47 -6.47
CA ASP A 56 7.22 -6.41 -5.81
C ASP A 56 6.35 -5.53 -4.92
N ILE A 57 6.40 -5.81 -3.61
CA ILE A 57 5.64 -5.10 -2.57
C ILE A 57 6.00 -3.61 -2.53
N VAL A 58 7.26 -3.26 -2.73
CA VAL A 58 7.72 -1.86 -2.67
C VAL A 58 7.13 -1.09 -3.85
N ALA A 59 7.28 -1.63 -5.06
CA ALA A 59 6.73 -1.02 -6.27
C ALA A 59 5.19 -0.93 -6.21
N TYR A 60 4.53 -1.93 -5.63
CA TYR A 60 3.08 -1.92 -5.42
C TYR A 60 2.63 -0.79 -4.48
N ILE A 61 3.29 -0.66 -3.31
CA ILE A 61 3.00 0.43 -2.35
C ILE A 61 3.26 1.80 -2.99
N MET A 62 4.38 1.96 -3.69
CA MET A 62 4.70 3.21 -4.39
C MET A 62 3.64 3.56 -5.45
N SER A 63 3.21 2.58 -6.25
CA SER A 63 2.17 2.76 -7.27
C SER A 63 0.82 3.14 -6.65
N ARG A 64 0.46 2.54 -5.50
CA ARG A 64 -0.76 2.87 -4.74
C ARG A 64 -0.72 4.26 -4.09
N GLN A 65 0.46 4.72 -3.68
CA GLN A 65 0.66 6.10 -3.22
C GLN A 65 0.57 7.11 -4.38
N LEU A 66 1.20 6.81 -5.51
CA LEU A 66 1.17 7.63 -6.73
C LEU A 66 -0.24 7.74 -7.34
N THR A 67 -1.02 6.67 -7.36
CA THR A 67 -2.41 6.73 -7.85
C THR A 67 -3.31 7.53 -6.90
N SER A 68 -3.05 7.48 -5.59
CA SER A 68 -3.79 8.26 -4.60
C SER A 68 -3.50 9.76 -4.73
N VAL A 69 -2.24 10.17 -4.90
CA VAL A 69 -1.92 11.61 -5.10
C VAL A 69 -2.51 12.15 -6.41
N ALA A 70 -2.59 11.31 -7.45
CA ALA A 70 -3.24 11.68 -8.71
C ALA A 70 -4.75 11.83 -8.57
N ALA A 71 -5.40 11.02 -7.73
CA ALA A 71 -6.83 11.12 -7.45
C ALA A 71 -7.18 12.37 -6.61
N GLU A 72 -6.35 12.70 -5.61
CA GLU A 72 -6.54 13.87 -4.76
C GLU A 72 -6.23 15.19 -5.50
N GLY A 73 -5.42 15.15 -6.55
CA GLY A 73 -5.15 16.29 -7.45
C GLY A 73 -6.28 16.60 -8.46
N ALA A 74 -7.25 15.70 -8.63
CA ALA A 74 -8.39 15.88 -9.54
C ALA A 74 -9.68 16.33 -8.81
N GLY A 75 -9.60 16.66 -7.52
CA GLY A 75 -10.72 17.14 -6.71
C GLY A 75 -10.78 18.66 -6.52
N ALA A 76 -9.80 19.41 -7.03
CA ALA A 76 -9.65 20.84 -6.74
C ALA A 76 -9.63 21.74 -7.99
N GLU A 77 -10.47 21.50 -9.00
CA GLU A 77 -10.72 22.54 -10.01
C GLU A 77 -12.03 22.32 -10.81
N LEU A 78 -13.19 22.46 -10.17
CA LEU A 78 -14.45 22.79 -10.85
C LEU A 78 -15.29 23.72 -9.97
N THR A 79 -14.80 24.94 -9.78
CA THR A 79 -15.64 26.09 -9.43
C THR A 79 -15.07 27.31 -10.16
N LEU A 80 -15.49 27.48 -11.42
CA LEU A 80 -15.48 28.75 -12.13
C LEU A 80 -16.79 28.87 -12.90
#